data_AF-A0ABD2XU82-F1
#
_entry.id   AF-A0ABD2XU82-F1
#
_cell.length_a   1.000
_cell.length_b   1.000
_cell.length_c   1.000
_cell.angle_alpha   90.00
_cell.angle_beta   90.00
_cell.angle_gamma   90.00
#
_symmetry.space_group_name_H-M   'P 1'
#
loop_
_entity.id
_entity.type
_entity.pdbx_description
1 polymer ?
#
loop_
_entity_poly.entity_id
_entity_poly.type
_entity_poly.pdbx_seq_one_letter_code
_entity_poly.pdbx_strand_id
1 'polypeptide(L)'
;MNFHDMKCDIPELKGDNYKLWKERILLHLGWMDIDYAIRKDEPPPITENSQPNDVELYETWERSNRLRVMFIKTNISTGIRGFVDQYNNVQELLKAINEQFESSDKALASTLIMKFSTLKLTSIKGVREHHMRDIAAQLKNLEVTMSDSFLVHYILNSLPQ
;
A
#
# COMPACT_ATOMS: atom_id res chain seq x y z
N MET A 1 -21.12 -21.25 9.41
CA MET A 1 -20.48 -20.79 8.16
C MET A 1 -19.07 -21.36 8.20
N ASN A 2 -18.75 -22.33 7.33
CA ASN A 2 -17.42 -22.96 7.33
C ASN A 2 -16.43 -21.99 6.69
N PHE A 3 -15.50 -21.47 7.49
CA PHE A 3 -14.47 -20.52 7.06
C PHE A 3 -13.42 -21.13 6.12
N HIS A 4 -13.45 -22.46 5.94
CA HIS A 4 -12.50 -23.20 5.09
C HIS A 4 -12.67 -22.96 3.58
N ASP A 5 -13.83 -22.49 3.13
CA ASP A 5 -14.15 -22.34 1.70
C ASP A 5 -13.95 -20.92 1.15
N MET A 6 -13.53 -19.95 1.99
CA MET A 6 -13.29 -18.59 1.53
C MET A 6 -11.88 -18.48 0.94
N LYS A 7 -11.75 -18.91 -0.32
CA LYS A 7 -10.56 -18.68 -1.13
C LYS A 7 -10.45 -17.18 -1.39
N CYS A 8 -9.76 -16.45 -0.52
CA CYS A 8 -9.40 -15.06 -0.78
C CYS A 8 -8.24 -15.09 -1.77
N ASP A 9 -8.51 -14.81 -3.04
CA ASP A 9 -7.44 -14.58 -4.00
C ASP A 9 -6.69 -13.31 -3.59
N ILE A 10 -5.45 -13.50 -3.14
CA ILE A 10 -4.54 -12.41 -2.81
C ILE A 10 -3.82 -12.05 -4.10
N PRO A 11 -4.01 -10.83 -4.62
CA PRO A 11 -3.26 -10.40 -5.79
C PRO A 11 -1.78 -10.29 -5.42
N GLU A 12 -0.88 -10.48 -6.38
CA GLU A 12 0.53 -10.12 -6.17
C GLU A 12 0.68 -8.61 -6.12
N LEU A 13 1.55 -8.09 -5.26
CA LEU A 13 1.91 -6.66 -5.26
C LEU A 13 2.73 -6.33 -6.51
N LYS A 14 2.15 -5.52 -7.40
CA LYS A 14 2.76 -5.09 -8.68
C LYS A 14 3.05 -3.59 -8.73
N GLY A 15 2.48 -2.85 -7.78
CA GLY A 15 2.81 -1.47 -7.47
C GLY A 15 1.61 -0.54 -7.50
N ASP A 16 0.82 -0.60 -8.56
CA ASP A 16 -0.42 0.16 -8.74
C ASP A 16 -1.61 -0.39 -7.94
N ASN A 17 -1.48 -1.61 -7.41
CA ASN A 17 -2.52 -2.32 -6.67
C ASN A 17 -2.31 -2.35 -5.15
N TYR A 18 -1.39 -1.54 -4.61
CA TYR A 18 -0.99 -1.58 -3.20
C TYR A 18 -2.18 -1.48 -2.23
N LYS A 19 -3.14 -0.57 -2.47
CA LYS A 19 -4.31 -0.40 -1.59
C LYS A 19 -5.13 -1.70 -1.46
N LEU A 20 -5.46 -2.32 -2.59
CA LEU A 20 -6.20 -3.59 -2.64
C LEU A 20 -5.36 -4.74 -2.07
N TRP A 21 -4.07 -4.79 -2.42
CA TRP A 21 -3.15 -5.80 -1.91
C TRP A 21 -3.07 -5.78 -0.38
N LYS A 22 -2.91 -4.59 0.21
CA LYS A 22 -2.81 -4.38 1.66
C LYS A 22 -4.07 -4.85 2.37
N GLU A 23 -5.24 -4.49 1.86
CA GLU A 23 -6.52 -4.95 2.40
C GLU A 23 -6.62 -6.49 2.40
N ARG A 24 -6.29 -7.13 1.28
CA ARG A 24 -6.37 -8.59 1.13
C ARG A 24 -5.37 -9.34 2.00
N ILE A 25 -4.14 -8.84 2.10
CA ILE A 25 -3.10 -9.42 2.96
C ILE A 25 -3.51 -9.33 4.43
N LEU A 26 -3.93 -8.16 4.91
CA LEU A 26 -4.30 -7.98 6.31
C LEU A 26 -5.52 -8.82 6.68
N LEU A 27 -6.51 -8.91 5.79
CA LEU A 27 -7.69 -9.76 5.99
C LEU A 27 -7.29 -11.24 6.13
N HIS A 28 -6.41 -11.73 5.25
CA HIS A 28 -5.96 -13.12 5.31
C HIS A 28 -5.12 -13.43 6.55
N LEU A 29 -4.24 -12.51 6.93
CA LEU A 29 -3.44 -12.62 8.16
C LEU A 29 -4.32 -12.65 9.42
N GLY A 30 -5.41 -11.87 9.45
CA GLY A 30 -6.39 -11.90 10.52
C GLY A 30 -7.20 -13.19 10.58
N TRP A 31 -7.56 -13.78 9.44
CA TRP A 31 -8.32 -15.04 9.41
C TRP A 31 -7.55 -16.27 9.85
N MET A 32 -6.23 -16.30 9.63
CA MET A 32 -5.42 -17.44 10.01
C MET A 32 -5.11 -17.51 11.52
N ASP A 33 -5.55 -16.52 12.32
CA ASP A 33 -5.22 -16.35 13.76
C ASP A 33 -3.70 -16.41 14.03
N ILE A 34 -2.90 -16.15 12.99
CA ILE A 34 -1.45 -16.10 13.06
C ILE A 34 -0.98 -14.68 13.36
N ASP A 35 -1.83 -13.75 13.77
CA ASP A 35 -1.61 -12.29 13.86
C ASP A 35 -0.96 -11.82 15.18
N TYR A 36 -0.55 -12.76 16.06
CA TYR A 36 0.15 -12.52 17.32
C TYR A 36 1.33 -11.52 17.23
N ALA A 37 2.39 -11.81 16.47
CA ALA A 37 3.52 -10.89 16.21
C ALA A 37 3.18 -9.56 15.49
N ILE A 38 1.94 -9.34 15.01
CA ILE A 38 1.50 -8.03 14.46
C ILE A 38 0.91 -7.22 15.60
N ARG A 39 0.14 -7.86 16.48
CA ARG A 39 -0.52 -7.25 17.64
C ARG A 39 0.39 -7.04 18.86
N LYS A 40 1.49 -7.79 18.95
CA LYS A 40 2.43 -7.78 20.08
C LYS A 40 3.81 -7.36 19.62
N ASP A 41 4.42 -6.49 20.40
CA ASP A 41 5.80 -6.07 20.22
C ASP A 41 6.76 -7.26 20.36
N GLU A 42 7.93 -7.11 19.75
CA GLU A 42 8.99 -8.11 19.84
C GLU A 42 9.39 -8.35 21.30
N PRO A 43 9.29 -9.59 21.81
CA PRO A 43 9.70 -9.90 23.16
C PRO A 43 11.22 -9.78 23.32
N PRO A 44 11.73 -9.57 24.54
CA PRO A 44 13.16 -9.51 24.80
C PRO A 44 13.88 -10.78 24.31
N PRO A 45 15.13 -10.67 23.85
CA PRO A 45 15.94 -11.82 23.51
C PRO A 45 16.04 -12.81 24.68
N ILE A 46 15.95 -14.10 24.37
CA ILE A 46 16.17 -15.15 25.37
C ILE A 46 17.61 -15.04 25.90
N THR A 47 17.74 -15.12 27.22
CA THR A 47 19.03 -15.16 27.93
C THR A 47 19.14 -16.44 28.76
N GLU A 48 20.33 -16.74 29.29
CA GLU A 48 20.54 -17.90 30.17
C GLU A 48 19.66 -17.87 31.45
N ASN A 49 19.14 -16.69 31.82
CA ASN A 49 18.29 -16.49 33.01
C ASN A 49 16.79 -16.48 32.70
N SER A 50 16.40 -16.62 31.43
CA SER A 50 15.01 -16.56 31.00
C SER A 50 14.19 -17.69 31.61
N GLN A 51 12.97 -17.40 32.06
CA GLN A 51 12.08 -18.42 32.57
C GLN A 51 11.50 -19.25 31.40
N PRO A 52 11.07 -20.51 31.64
CA PRO A 52 10.45 -21.33 30.60
C PRO A 52 9.30 -20.63 29.86
N ASN A 53 8.48 -19.85 30.58
CA ASN A 53 7.38 -19.09 29.99
C ASN A 53 7.87 -17.96 29.05
N ASP A 54 9.02 -17.35 29.33
CA ASP A 54 9.59 -16.31 28.47
C ASP A 54 10.10 -16.91 27.15
N VAL A 55 10.70 -18.10 27.24
CA VAL A 55 11.16 -18.87 26.08
C VAL A 55 9.98 -19.26 25.18
N GLU A 56 8.91 -19.81 25.76
CA GLU A 56 7.71 -20.21 25.01
C GLU A 56 7.04 -19.01 24.30
N LEU A 57 6.99 -17.86 24.99
CA LEU A 57 6.45 -16.62 24.42
C LEU A 57 7.30 -16.11 23.25
N TYR A 58 8.64 -16.13 23.39
CA TYR A 58 9.55 -15.75 22.30
C TYR A 58 9.44 -16.69 21.11
N GLU A 59 9.45 -18.01 21.32
CA GLU A 59 9.32 -18.99 20.24
C GLU A 59 7.98 -18.87 19.49
N THR A 60 6.89 -18.64 20.23
CA THR A 60 5.57 -18.40 19.64
C THR A 60 5.57 -17.13 18.78
N TRP A 61 6.19 -16.06 19.27
CA TRP A 61 6.34 -14.81 18.53
C TRP A 61 7.22 -14.98 17.28
N GLU A 62 8.40 -15.61 17.41
CA GLU A 62 9.32 -15.87 16.29
C GLU A 62 8.62 -16.65 15.18
N ARG A 63 7.91 -17.72 15.55
CA ARG A 63 7.22 -18.57 14.59
C ARG A 63 6.16 -17.80 13.82
N SER A 64 5.39 -16.99 14.54
CA SER A 64 4.37 -16.11 13.98
C SER A 64 4.98 -15.07 13.04
N ASN A 65 6.08 -14.43 13.46
CA ASN A 65 6.82 -13.47 12.66
C ASN A 65 7.38 -14.09 11.36
N ARG A 66 8.10 -15.22 11.46
CA ARG A 66 8.72 -15.91 10.32
C ARG A 66 7.70 -16.33 9.26
N LEU A 67 6.58 -16.92 9.70
CA LEU A 67 5.52 -17.35 8.78
C LEU A 67 4.93 -16.18 8.01
N ARG A 68 4.71 -15.03 8.66
CA ARG A 68 4.15 -13.87 7.98
C ARG A 68 5.12 -13.16 7.06
N VAL A 69 6.39 -13.04 7.45
CA VAL A 69 7.42 -12.51 6.55
C VAL A 69 7.49 -13.34 5.28
N MET A 70 7.51 -14.67 5.41
CA MET A 70 7.51 -15.58 4.26
C MET A 70 6.26 -15.39 3.40
N PHE A 71 5.09 -15.35 4.02
CA PHE A 71 3.81 -15.17 3.33
C PHE A 71 3.72 -13.85 2.57
N ILE A 72 4.11 -12.73 3.18
CA ILE A 72 4.12 -11.43 2.52
C ILE A 72 5.10 -11.44 1.34
N LYS A 73 6.33 -11.93 1.54
CA LYS A 73 7.35 -12.01 0.50
C LYS A 73 6.93 -12.87 -0.70
N THR A 74 6.14 -13.93 -0.50
CA THR A 74 5.61 -14.74 -1.61
C THR A 74 4.51 -14.05 -2.41
N ASN A 75 3.84 -13.05 -1.84
CA ASN A 75 2.78 -12.27 -2.50
C ASN A 75 3.29 -10.96 -3.10
N ILE A 76 4.60 -10.84 -3.31
CA ILE A 76 5.25 -9.67 -3.90
C ILE A 76 5.85 -10.07 -5.24
N SER A 77 5.58 -9.28 -6.28
CA SER A 77 6.12 -9.51 -7.62
C SER A 77 7.66 -9.51 -7.60
N THR A 78 8.25 -10.39 -8.41
CA THR A 78 9.71 -10.54 -8.51
C THR A 78 10.43 -9.24 -8.84
N GLY A 79 9.81 -8.35 -9.60
CA GLY A 79 10.39 -7.06 -9.99
C GLY A 79 10.62 -6.08 -8.84
N ILE A 80 9.95 -6.26 -7.69
CA ILE A 80 10.11 -5.42 -6.49
C ILE A 80 10.50 -6.23 -5.25
N ARG A 81 10.75 -7.54 -5.41
CA ARG A 81 11.06 -8.44 -4.30
C ARG A 81 12.39 -8.10 -3.60
N GLY A 82 13.39 -7.66 -4.34
CA GLY A 82 14.70 -7.30 -3.77
C GLY A 82 14.63 -6.19 -2.72
N PHE A 83 13.63 -5.30 -2.79
CA PHE A 83 13.40 -4.26 -1.77
C PHE A 83 13.02 -4.85 -0.40
N VAL A 84 12.25 -5.95 -0.38
CA VAL A 84 11.71 -6.50 0.85
C VAL A 84 12.56 -7.61 1.49
N ASP A 85 13.54 -8.15 0.76
CA ASP A 85 14.29 -9.33 1.19
C ASP A 85 15.09 -9.10 2.48
N GLN A 86 15.50 -7.87 2.75
CA GLN A 86 16.27 -7.47 3.94
C GLN A 86 15.48 -7.50 5.27
N TYR A 87 14.15 -7.50 5.23
CA TYR A 87 13.33 -7.43 6.44
C TYR A 87 13.00 -8.82 6.98
N ASN A 88 13.34 -9.05 8.24
CA ASN A 88 13.04 -10.28 8.99
C ASN A 88 11.99 -10.09 10.07
N ASN A 89 11.65 -8.85 10.43
CA ASN A 89 10.53 -8.50 11.30
C ASN A 89 9.33 -8.07 10.43
N VAL A 90 8.15 -8.64 10.70
CA VAL A 90 6.94 -8.40 9.92
C VAL A 90 6.39 -6.97 10.05
N GLN A 91 6.52 -6.34 11.23
CA GLN A 91 6.09 -4.97 11.44
C GLN A 91 6.98 -4.00 10.66
N GLU A 92 8.29 -4.22 10.69
CA GLU A 92 9.26 -3.45 9.89
C GLU A 92 9.01 -3.62 8.39
N LEU A 93 8.77 -4.86 7.94
CA LEU A 93 8.43 -5.16 6.54
C LEU A 93 7.17 -4.42 6.09
N LEU A 94 6.08 -4.51 6.86
CA LEU A 94 4.83 -3.82 6.54
C LEU A 94 4.99 -2.30 6.55
N LYS A 95 5.76 -1.77 7.50
CA LYS A 95 6.09 -0.34 7.58
C LYS A 95 6.85 0.12 6.33
N ALA A 96 7.91 -0.60 5.94
CA ALA A 96 8.70 -0.27 4.76
C ALA A 96 7.87 -0.31 3.47
N ILE A 97 7.02 -1.32 3.31
CA ILE A 97 6.09 -1.40 2.18
C ILE A 97 5.14 -0.19 2.19
N ASN A 98 4.54 0.14 3.34
CA ASN A 98 3.62 1.27 3.43
C ASN A 98 4.31 2.59 3.02
N GLU A 99 5.49 2.85 3.56
CA GLU A 99 6.27 4.06 3.27
C GLU A 99 6.65 4.18 1.78
N GLN A 100 7.05 3.06 1.16
CA GLN A 100 7.42 3.02 -0.26
C GLN A 100 6.24 3.36 -1.17
N PHE A 101 5.05 2.80 -0.91
CA PHE A 101 3.89 3.05 -1.77
C PHE A 101 3.19 4.37 -1.47
N GLU A 102 3.15 4.81 -0.21
CA GLU A 102 2.65 6.14 0.13
C GLU A 102 3.51 7.26 -0.45
N SER A 103 4.84 7.09 -0.47
CA SER A 103 5.73 8.06 -1.12
C SER A 103 5.56 8.07 -2.65
N SER A 104 5.36 6.90 -3.26
CA SER A 104 5.07 6.78 -4.69
C SER A 104 3.76 7.48 -5.08
N ASP A 105 2.68 7.26 -4.32
CA ASP A 105 1.37 7.91 -4.54
C ASP A 105 1.48 9.43 -4.44
N LYS A 106 2.23 9.96 -3.45
CA LYS A 106 2.47 11.40 -3.29
C LYS A 106 3.26 12.00 -4.46
N ALA A 107 4.29 11.30 -4.94
CA ALA A 107 5.08 11.73 -6.09
C ALA A 107 4.27 11.72 -7.39
N LEU A 108 3.44 10.69 -7.58
CA LEU A 108 2.50 10.59 -8.70
C LEU A 108 1.47 11.71 -8.65
N ALA A 109 0.86 11.96 -7.49
CA ALA A 109 -0.10 13.05 -7.29
C ALA A 109 0.53 14.41 -7.63
N SER A 110 1.76 14.68 -7.16
CA SER A 110 2.50 15.91 -7.47
C SER A 110 2.75 16.06 -8.97
N THR A 111 3.13 14.96 -9.64
CA THR A 111 3.33 14.93 -11.10
C THR A 111 2.03 15.22 -11.86
N LEU A 112 0.91 14.64 -11.41
CA LEU A 112 -0.41 14.87 -12.00
C LEU A 112 -0.88 16.31 -11.80
N ILE A 113 -0.69 16.89 -10.61
CA ILE A 113 -1.00 18.31 -10.33
C ILE A 113 -0.18 19.24 -11.22
N MET A 114 1.11 18.94 -11.41
CA MET A 114 1.97 19.71 -12.30
C MET A 114 1.49 19.62 -13.75
N LYS A 115 1.16 18.42 -14.26
CA LYS A 115 0.57 18.22 -15.59
C LYS A 115 -0.76 18.94 -15.75
N PHE A 116 -1.63 18.88 -14.75
CA PHE A 116 -2.92 19.58 -14.74
C PHE A 116 -2.73 21.09 -14.88
N SER A 117 -1.74 21.64 -14.18
CA SER A 117 -1.42 23.08 -14.20
C SER A 117 -0.76 23.53 -15.52
N THR A 118 0.06 22.69 -16.14
CA THR A 118 0.71 23.02 -17.42
C THR A 118 -0.22 22.90 -18.62
N LEU A 119 -1.24 22.04 -18.57
CA LEU A 119 -2.26 21.97 -19.62
C LEU A 119 -3.01 23.29 -19.83
N LYS A 120 -3.11 24.12 -18.78
CA LYS A 120 -3.63 25.49 -18.87
C LYS A 120 -2.77 26.40 -19.78
N LEU A 121 -1.48 26.14 -19.89
CA LEU A 121 -0.51 27.06 -20.50
C LEU A 121 -0.22 26.78 -21.98
N THR A 122 -0.48 25.57 -22.51
CA THR A 122 0.21 25.12 -23.74
C THR A 122 -0.64 24.53 -24.88
N SER A 123 -1.95 24.28 -24.73
CA SER A 123 -2.68 23.39 -25.68
C SER A 123 -3.92 23.97 -26.39
N ILE A 124 -4.29 23.39 -27.55
CA ILE A 124 -5.38 23.80 -28.47
C ILE A 124 -6.74 23.21 -28.03
N LYS A 125 -7.83 23.97 -28.27
CA LYS A 125 -9.16 23.95 -27.60
C LYS A 125 -9.84 22.58 -27.32
N GLY A 126 -9.72 21.55 -28.17
CA GLY A 126 -10.55 20.33 -28.07
C GLY A 126 -10.00 19.16 -27.24
N VAL A 127 -8.67 19.03 -27.12
CA VAL A 127 -8.03 17.86 -26.47
C VAL A 127 -7.89 18.05 -24.94
N ARG A 128 -8.10 19.27 -24.46
CA ARG A 128 -7.79 19.68 -23.08
C ARG A 128 -8.81 19.24 -22.06
N GLU A 129 -10.10 19.36 -22.37
CA GLU A 129 -11.15 19.09 -21.39
C GLU A 129 -11.16 17.62 -20.98
N HIS A 130 -11.04 16.71 -21.95
CA HIS A 130 -10.99 15.28 -21.66
C HIS A 130 -9.72 14.90 -20.89
N HIS A 131 -8.55 15.48 -21.24
CA HIS A 131 -7.31 15.26 -20.50
C HIS A 131 -7.37 15.79 -19.07
N MET A 132 -7.95 16.98 -18.84
CA MET A 132 -8.09 17.55 -17.51
C MET A 132 -9.06 16.72 -16.65
N ARG A 133 -10.16 16.23 -17.23
CA ARG A 133 -11.10 15.33 -16.54
C ARG A 133 -10.47 13.98 -16.23
N ASP A 134 -9.66 13.44 -17.13
CA ASP A 134 -8.92 12.20 -16.91
C ASP A 134 -7.90 12.35 -15.77
N ILE A 135 -7.09 13.42 -15.78
CA ILE A 135 -6.16 13.70 -14.67
C ILE A 135 -6.91 13.89 -13.34
N ALA A 136 -8.05 14.58 -13.35
CA ALA A 136 -8.88 14.74 -12.14
C ALA A 136 -9.41 13.39 -11.63
N ALA A 137 -9.79 12.45 -12.52
CA ALA A 137 -10.17 11.10 -12.15
C ALA A 137 -9.00 10.30 -11.57
N GLN A 138 -7.80 10.41 -12.15
CA GLN A 138 -6.58 9.80 -11.62
C GLN A 138 -6.23 10.35 -10.23
N LEU A 139 -6.30 11.66 -10.03
CA LEU A 139 -6.08 12.32 -8.74
C LEU A 139 -7.09 11.84 -7.68
N LYS A 140 -8.34 11.61 -8.05
CA LYS A 140 -9.37 11.06 -7.16
C LYS A 140 -9.00 9.66 -6.65
N ASN A 141 -8.41 8.80 -7.48
CA ASN A 141 -7.93 7.48 -7.04
C ASN A 141 -6.78 7.57 -6.03
N LEU A 142 -6.02 8.66 -6.07
CA LEU A 142 -4.97 9.00 -5.11
C LEU A 142 -5.49 9.83 -3.92
N GLU A 143 -6.81 9.88 -3.70
CA GLU A 143 -7.47 10.63 -2.62
C GLU A 143 -7.26 12.15 -2.69
N VAL A 144 -6.80 12.67 -3.83
CA VAL A 144 -6.75 14.11 -4.12
C VAL A 144 -8.04 14.52 -4.83
N THR A 145 -9.02 14.96 -4.05
CA THR A 145 -10.33 15.36 -4.57
C THR A 145 -10.36 16.82 -4.99
N MET A 146 -10.89 17.06 -6.18
CA MET A 146 -11.21 18.37 -6.71
C MET A 146 -12.74 18.46 -6.84
N SER A 147 -13.35 19.58 -6.42
CA SER A 147 -14.79 19.74 -6.60
C SER A 147 -15.13 19.88 -8.08
N ASP A 148 -16.29 19.36 -8.49
CA ASP A 148 -16.78 19.51 -9.86
C ASP A 148 -16.90 20.99 -10.24
N SER A 149 -17.33 21.83 -9.29
CA SER A 149 -17.39 23.28 -9.48
C SER A 149 -16.02 23.87 -9.80
N PHE A 150 -14.99 23.52 -9.02
CA PHE A 150 -13.62 23.98 -9.28
C PHE A 150 -13.13 23.49 -10.64
N LEU A 151 -13.33 22.21 -10.96
CA LEU A 151 -12.87 21.62 -12.23
C LEU A 151 -13.52 22.32 -13.43
N VAL A 152 -14.84 22.57 -13.38
CA VAL A 152 -15.56 23.28 -14.44
C VAL A 152 -15.06 24.71 -14.58
N HIS A 153 -14.95 25.46 -13.48
CA HIS A 153 -14.43 26.84 -13.51
C HIS A 153 -12.98 26.89 -13.99
N TYR A 154 -12.15 25.94 -13.58
CA TYR A 154 -10.74 25.85 -13.98
C TYR A 154 -10.60 25.58 -15.47
N ILE A 155 -11.38 24.64 -16.01
CA ILE A 155 -11.41 24.32 -17.45
C ILE A 155 -11.82 25.56 -18.25
N LEU A 156 -12.92 26.22 -17.87
CA LEU A 156 -13.41 27.44 -18.54
C LEU A 156 -12.36 28.56 -18.54
N ASN A 157 -11.70 28.79 -17.40
CA ASN A 157 -10.66 29.80 -17.24
C ASN A 157 -9.33 29.45 -17.95
N SER A 158 -9.20 28.25 -18.49
CA SER A 158 -8.01 27.77 -19.21
C SER A 158 -8.21 27.76 -20.74
N LEU A 159 -9.38 28.18 -21.22
CA LEU A 159 -9.64 28.38 -22.64
C LEU A 159 -8.99 29.70 -23.11
N PRO A 160 -8.31 29.73 -24.28
CA PRO A 160 -7.79 30.98 -24.81
C PRO A 160 -8.96 31.90 -25.14
N GLN A 161 -8.75 33.20 -24.86
CA GLN A 161 -9.62 34.28 -25.34
C GLN A 161 -9.63 34.31 -26.87
#